data_AF-A0A923WB20-F1
#
_entry.id   AF-A0A923WB20-F1
#
_cell.length_a   1.000
_cell.length_b   1.000
_cell.length_c   1.000
_cell.angle_alpha   90.00
_cell.angle_beta   90.00
_cell.angle_gamma   90.00
#
_symmetry.space_group_name_H-M   'P 1'
#
loop_
_entity.id
_entity.type
_entity.pdbx_description
1 polymer ?
#
loop_
_entity_poly.entity_id
_entity_poly.type
_entity_poly.pdbx_seq_one_letter_code
_entity_poly.pdbx_strand_id
1 'polypeptide(L)'
;MAEVLEPVAPAISSTLVARPTFKPHYDNYIGGKFTPPVKGQYFDNPSPIDGQVFTKVARSTKEDIDLALDAAHEAFKTWKHSSATTRSNMLNKIADVIEANLPYLAAVECVENGKAIRETTYADLPLVIDHFRYFAGVIRAEEGSASELNQDTLSLVVYEPLGVVGQIIPWNFPLLMATWKLAPALAAGCCVVMKPAEQTPASILVLMELIGHLIPPGVLNVVNGFGLEAGKPLASSPRIQKASFTGETTTGRLILQYASENIIPVTMELGGKSPNVFFKSVMDADDDFLDKAIEGAVMFCLNQGEICTCPSRMLVHEDIYDEFIARVIERVEAVKLGHPMDMTTMMGAQASNDQYEKILSYLEIGKAEGAEVLTGGEAYSQEDGELGEGYYIKPTVFRGHNKMRIFQEEIFG
;
A
#
# COMPACT_ATOMS: atom_id res chain seq x y z
N MET A 1 20.12 61.77 6.04
CA MET A 1 20.42 60.37 6.38
C MET A 1 19.12 59.61 6.19
N ALA A 2 19.00 58.85 5.11
CA ALA A 2 17.85 57.99 4.85
C ALA A 2 18.34 56.56 5.01
N GLU A 3 17.85 55.87 6.04
CA GLU A 3 18.10 54.45 6.25
C GLU A 3 17.42 53.65 5.13
N VAL A 4 18.23 52.86 4.44
CA VAL A 4 17.76 51.81 3.53
C VAL A 4 17.39 50.63 4.43
N LEU A 5 16.08 50.35 4.53
CA LEU A 5 15.58 49.12 5.13
C LEU A 5 15.94 47.95 4.20
N GLU A 6 16.74 47.02 4.69
CA GLU A 6 16.96 45.73 4.03
C GLU A 6 15.65 44.91 4.00
N PRO A 7 15.39 44.16 2.92
CA PRO A 7 14.25 43.26 2.90
C PRO A 7 14.52 42.08 3.83
N VAL A 8 13.76 42.01 4.92
CA VAL A 8 13.66 40.80 5.75
C VAL A 8 13.09 39.69 4.88
N ALA A 9 13.91 38.67 4.59
CA ALA A 9 13.41 37.44 3.97
C ALA A 9 12.35 36.83 4.90
N PRO A 10 11.18 36.39 4.38
CA PRO A 10 10.18 35.76 5.22
C PRO A 10 10.77 34.45 5.76
N ALA A 11 10.80 34.31 7.09
CA ALA A 11 11.06 33.05 7.74
C ALA A 11 10.08 32.01 7.17
N ILE A 12 10.61 30.90 6.65
CA ILE A 12 9.78 29.84 6.06
C ILE A 12 8.89 29.27 7.16
N SER A 13 7.60 29.55 6.98
CA SER A 13 6.46 29.00 7.67
C SER A 13 6.52 27.46 7.70
N SER A 14 6.69 26.87 8.89
CA SER A 14 6.46 25.46 9.29
C SER A 14 6.55 24.36 8.22
N THR A 15 7.50 23.42 8.37
CA THR A 15 7.59 22.19 7.55
C THR A 15 6.50 21.16 7.87
N LEU A 16 5.72 21.39 8.94
CA LEU A 16 4.62 20.52 9.37
C LEU A 16 3.38 20.76 8.53
N VAL A 17 2.92 19.71 7.84
CA VAL A 17 1.67 19.69 7.08
C VAL A 17 0.48 19.60 8.04
N ALA A 18 -0.58 20.35 7.75
CA ALA A 18 -1.78 20.35 8.58
C ALA A 18 -2.48 18.97 8.56
N ARG A 19 -2.84 18.47 9.75
CA ARG A 19 -3.64 17.24 9.88
C ARG A 19 -5.04 17.46 9.28
N PRO A 20 -5.50 16.64 8.33
CA PRO A 20 -6.83 16.77 7.76
C PRO A 20 -7.92 16.45 8.79
N THR A 21 -9.12 16.99 8.55
CA THR A 21 -10.31 16.65 9.34
C THR A 21 -10.95 15.37 8.80
N PHE A 22 -11.28 14.45 9.70
CA PHE A 22 -11.97 13.20 9.37
C PHE A 22 -13.42 13.25 9.86
N LYS A 23 -14.29 12.47 9.19
CA LYS A 23 -15.64 12.23 9.70
C LYS A 23 -15.58 11.41 11.00
N PRO A 24 -16.58 11.51 11.89
CA PRO A 24 -16.61 10.71 13.12
C PRO A 24 -16.72 9.20 12.84
N HIS A 25 -17.32 8.83 11.70
CA HIS A 25 -17.30 7.48 11.18
C HIS A 25 -17.45 7.47 9.65
N TYR A 26 -17.05 6.37 9.03
CA TYR A 26 -17.26 6.07 7.62
C TYR A 26 -18.02 4.75 7.42
N ASP A 27 -18.98 4.81 6.50
CA ASP A 27 -19.80 3.68 6.06
C ASP A 27 -19.13 2.90 4.91
N ASN A 28 -19.68 1.75 4.53
CA ASN A 28 -19.26 1.05 3.31
C ASN A 28 -19.66 1.84 2.07
N TYR A 29 -18.94 1.67 0.96
CA TYR A 29 -19.36 2.23 -0.33
C TYR A 29 -19.99 1.11 -1.18
N ILE A 30 -21.33 1.06 -1.26
CA ILE A 30 -22.06 -0.03 -1.93
C ILE A 30 -23.07 0.57 -2.90
N GLY A 31 -23.05 0.12 -4.16
CA GLY A 31 -24.04 0.56 -5.15
C GLY A 31 -23.98 2.06 -5.44
N GLY A 32 -22.79 2.66 -5.40
CA GLY A 32 -22.58 4.08 -5.69
C GLY A 32 -22.87 5.03 -4.52
N LYS A 33 -23.12 4.53 -3.31
CA LYS A 33 -23.45 5.34 -2.12
C LYS A 33 -22.82 4.79 -0.84
N PHE A 34 -22.61 5.67 0.13
CA PHE A 34 -22.24 5.29 1.48
C PHE A 34 -23.43 4.60 2.18
N THR A 35 -23.22 3.38 2.66
CA THR A 35 -24.22 2.48 3.23
C THR A 35 -23.76 1.94 4.58
N PRO A 36 -24.50 2.19 5.67
CA PRO A 36 -24.16 1.66 6.99
C PRO A 36 -24.06 0.13 6.99
N PRO A 37 -23.23 -0.46 7.86
CA PRO A 37 -23.14 -1.91 7.98
C PRO A 37 -24.48 -2.48 8.47
N VAL A 38 -24.89 -3.63 7.95
CA VAL A 38 -26.20 -4.26 8.24
C VAL A 38 -26.45 -4.45 9.74
N LYS A 39 -25.40 -4.75 10.50
CA LYS A 39 -25.48 -4.95 11.96
C LYS A 39 -25.26 -3.68 12.78
N GLY A 40 -25.05 -2.52 12.14
CA GLY A 40 -24.82 -1.23 12.79
C GLY A 40 -23.51 -1.14 13.58
N GLN A 41 -22.57 -2.06 13.34
CA GLN A 41 -21.31 -2.15 14.07
C GLN A 41 -20.21 -1.37 13.38
N TYR A 42 -19.37 -0.70 14.16
CA TYR A 42 -18.18 0.00 13.68
C TYR A 42 -16.99 -0.39 14.56
N PHE A 43 -15.79 -0.40 13.99
CA PHE A 43 -14.54 -0.56 14.73
C PHE A 43 -13.76 0.76 14.73
N ASP A 44 -12.93 0.94 15.76
CA ASP A 44 -12.11 2.13 15.92
C ASP A 44 -10.90 2.08 14.98
N ASN A 45 -10.57 3.23 14.37
CA ASN A 45 -9.39 3.40 13.54
C ASN A 45 -8.41 4.34 14.28
N PRO A 46 -7.40 3.79 14.96
CA PRO A 46 -6.34 4.59 15.55
C PRO A 46 -5.38 5.10 14.47
N SER A 47 -4.74 6.24 14.75
CA SER A 47 -3.61 6.75 13.98
C SER A 47 -2.33 6.21 14.63
N PRO A 48 -1.39 5.60 13.88
CA PRO A 48 -0.13 5.12 14.43
C PRO A 48 0.81 6.23 14.92
N ILE A 49 0.52 7.48 14.53
CA ILE A 49 1.28 8.67 14.92
C ILE A 49 1.25 8.88 16.44
N ASP A 50 0.12 8.62 17.08
CA ASP A 50 -0.14 8.90 18.50
C ASP A 50 -0.97 7.80 19.20
N GLY A 51 -1.34 6.74 18.50
CA GLY A 51 -2.19 5.65 18.99
C GLY A 51 -3.66 6.03 19.20
N GLN A 52 -4.07 7.27 18.88
CA GLN A 52 -5.41 7.75 19.18
C GLN A 52 -6.41 7.46 18.06
N VAL A 53 -7.65 7.13 18.45
CA VAL A 53 -8.76 6.92 17.53
C VAL A 53 -9.14 8.23 16.84
N PHE A 54 -8.95 8.30 15.53
CA PHE A 54 -9.30 9.50 14.74
C PHE A 54 -10.65 9.37 14.02
N THR A 55 -11.11 8.14 13.76
CA THR A 55 -12.43 7.85 13.18
C THR A 55 -12.88 6.42 13.52
N LYS A 56 -14.09 6.05 13.11
CA LYS A 56 -14.59 4.67 13.13
C LYS A 56 -14.97 4.23 11.73
N VAL A 57 -14.87 2.94 11.44
CA VAL A 57 -15.23 2.39 10.13
C VAL A 57 -16.19 1.21 10.27
N ALA A 58 -17.10 1.07 9.31
CA ALA A 58 -18.07 -0.02 9.27
C ALA A 58 -17.41 -1.40 9.49
N ARG A 59 -17.90 -2.14 10.50
CA ARG A 59 -17.52 -3.53 10.77
C ARG A 59 -18.52 -4.45 10.08
N SER A 60 -18.23 -4.76 8.83
CA SER A 60 -19.14 -5.53 8.00
C SER A 60 -19.03 -7.03 8.23
N THR A 61 -20.13 -7.73 7.96
CA THR A 61 -20.19 -9.19 7.96
C THR A 61 -20.55 -9.71 6.57
N LYS A 62 -20.80 -11.02 6.46
CA LYS A 62 -21.20 -11.66 5.20
C LYS A 62 -22.39 -10.97 4.54
N GLU A 63 -23.35 -10.48 5.32
CA GLU A 63 -24.57 -9.83 4.83
C GLU A 63 -24.26 -8.56 4.01
N ASP A 64 -23.26 -7.78 4.42
CA ASP A 64 -22.80 -6.60 3.67
C ASP A 64 -22.05 -6.99 2.39
N ILE A 65 -21.26 -8.07 2.45
CA ILE A 65 -20.61 -8.64 1.26
C ILE A 65 -21.65 -9.10 0.24
N ASP A 66 -22.74 -9.73 0.70
CA ASP A 66 -23.83 -10.15 -0.17
C ASP A 66 -24.52 -8.94 -0.84
N LEU A 67 -24.74 -7.84 -0.09
CA LEU A 67 -25.26 -6.58 -0.66
C LEU A 67 -24.33 -5.97 -1.72
N ALA A 68 -23.02 -5.98 -1.47
CA ALA A 68 -22.03 -5.49 -2.43
C ALA A 68 -21.98 -6.37 -3.68
N LEU A 69 -22.10 -7.69 -3.53
CA LEU A 69 -22.18 -8.63 -4.65
C LEU A 69 -23.47 -8.42 -5.44
N ASP A 70 -24.61 -8.19 -4.78
CA ASP A 70 -25.87 -7.87 -5.46
C ASP A 70 -25.73 -6.61 -6.32
N ALA A 71 -25.16 -5.54 -5.76
CA ALA A 71 -24.90 -4.31 -6.50
C ALA A 71 -23.93 -4.51 -7.68
N ALA A 72 -22.86 -5.28 -7.48
CA ALA A 72 -21.88 -5.58 -8.52
C ALA A 72 -22.48 -6.39 -9.69
N HIS A 73 -23.29 -7.40 -9.38
CA HIS A 73 -23.97 -8.22 -10.38
C HIS A 73 -25.05 -7.44 -11.13
N GLU A 74 -25.77 -6.54 -10.46
CA GLU A 74 -26.72 -5.65 -11.13
C GLU A 74 -25.99 -4.73 -12.12
N ALA A 75 -24.90 -4.09 -11.70
CA ALA A 75 -24.09 -3.23 -12.55
C ALA A 75 -23.48 -3.99 -13.74
N PHE A 76 -23.05 -5.24 -13.53
CA PHE A 76 -22.38 -6.04 -14.56
C PHE A 76 -23.28 -6.33 -15.77
N LYS A 77 -24.61 -6.37 -15.60
CA LYS A 77 -25.57 -6.56 -16.70
C LYS A 77 -25.38 -5.55 -17.83
N THR A 78 -25.01 -4.32 -17.51
CA THR A 78 -24.82 -3.24 -18.49
C THR A 78 -23.34 -2.85 -18.63
N TRP A 79 -22.57 -2.84 -17.53
CA TRP A 79 -21.17 -2.40 -17.53
C TRP A 79 -20.27 -3.25 -18.43
N LYS A 80 -20.53 -4.55 -18.55
CA LYS A 80 -19.78 -5.45 -19.44
C LYS A 80 -19.83 -5.06 -20.92
N HIS A 81 -20.84 -4.27 -21.31
CA HIS A 81 -21.04 -3.78 -22.68
C HIS A 81 -20.48 -2.37 -22.90
N SER A 82 -19.88 -1.75 -21.88
CA SER A 82 -19.20 -0.46 -22.04
C SER A 82 -18.10 -0.57 -23.09
N SER A 83 -17.84 0.52 -23.82
CA SER A 83 -16.74 0.56 -24.77
C SER A 83 -15.40 0.73 -24.05
N ALA A 84 -14.30 0.25 -24.64
CA ALA A 84 -12.94 0.52 -24.17
C ALA A 84 -12.68 2.03 -24.00
N THR A 85 -13.23 2.86 -24.90
CA THR A 85 -13.17 4.33 -24.81
C THR A 85 -13.84 4.86 -23.56
N THR A 86 -15.04 4.37 -23.23
CA THR A 86 -15.78 4.80 -22.03
C THR A 86 -14.99 4.49 -20.76
N ARG A 87 -14.44 3.27 -20.66
CA ARG A 87 -13.66 2.84 -19.50
C ARG A 87 -12.35 3.62 -19.38
N SER A 88 -11.60 3.76 -20.48
CA SER A 88 -10.38 4.56 -20.55
C SER A 88 -10.61 6.02 -20.10
N ASN A 89 -11.66 6.67 -20.60
CA ASN A 89 -11.99 8.04 -20.22
C ASN A 89 -12.35 8.17 -18.74
N MET A 90 -13.03 7.16 -18.16
CA MET A 90 -13.33 7.13 -16.72
C MET A 90 -12.04 7.05 -15.90
N LEU A 91 -11.11 6.16 -16.27
CA LEU A 91 -9.83 6.00 -15.57
C LEU A 91 -8.97 7.28 -15.62
N ASN A 92 -8.90 7.95 -16.77
CA ASN A 92 -8.20 9.24 -16.87
C ASN A 92 -8.84 10.30 -15.98
N LYS A 93 -10.18 10.39 -15.93
CA LYS A 93 -10.88 11.34 -15.05
C LYS A 93 -10.63 11.05 -13.56
N ILE A 94 -10.56 9.78 -13.18
CA ILE A 94 -10.17 9.38 -11.81
C ILE A 94 -8.77 9.90 -11.50
N ALA A 95 -7.81 9.68 -12.40
CA ALA A 95 -6.44 10.17 -12.24
C ALA A 95 -6.40 11.70 -12.10
N ASP A 96 -7.15 12.44 -12.91
CA ASP A 96 -7.20 13.91 -12.85
C ASP A 96 -7.77 14.41 -11.52
N VAL A 97 -8.80 13.76 -10.97
CA VAL A 97 -9.35 14.12 -9.64
C VAL A 97 -8.34 13.83 -8.53
N ILE A 98 -7.61 12.71 -8.60
CA ILE A 98 -6.58 12.37 -7.61
C ILE A 98 -5.44 13.38 -7.68
N GLU A 99 -4.95 13.71 -8.88
CA GLU A 99 -3.90 14.70 -9.11
C GLU A 99 -4.28 16.08 -8.55
N ALA A 100 -5.52 16.52 -8.78
CA ALA A 100 -6.04 17.78 -8.24
C ALA A 100 -6.16 17.80 -6.71
N ASN A 101 -6.22 16.64 -6.04
CA ASN A 101 -6.38 16.49 -4.60
C ASN A 101 -5.15 15.87 -3.92
N LEU A 102 -4.01 15.77 -4.61
CA LEU A 102 -2.82 15.05 -4.15
C LEU A 102 -2.37 15.49 -2.75
N PRO A 103 -2.21 16.79 -2.42
CA PRO A 103 -1.77 17.20 -1.09
C PRO A 103 -2.72 16.74 0.03
N TYR A 104 -4.03 16.72 -0.24
CA TYR A 104 -5.03 16.28 0.73
C TYR A 104 -4.99 14.76 0.94
N LEU A 105 -4.98 13.99 -0.15
CA LEU A 105 -4.92 12.53 -0.08
C LEU A 105 -3.60 12.03 0.54
N ALA A 106 -2.48 12.70 0.23
CA ALA A 106 -1.18 12.39 0.82
C ALA A 106 -1.19 12.58 2.35
N ALA A 107 -1.82 13.65 2.83
CA ALA A 107 -1.99 13.92 4.26
C ALA A 107 -2.93 12.90 4.93
N VAL A 108 -4.01 12.51 4.25
CA VAL A 108 -4.95 11.48 4.74
C VAL A 108 -4.26 10.14 4.89
N GLU A 109 -3.49 9.71 3.89
CA GLU A 109 -2.77 8.44 3.92
C GLU A 109 -1.65 8.45 4.98
N CYS A 110 -0.92 9.57 5.12
CA CYS A 110 0.09 9.72 6.17
C CYS A 110 -0.49 9.57 7.58
N VAL A 111 -1.64 10.21 7.86
CA VAL A 111 -2.30 10.11 9.17
C VAL A 111 -2.73 8.69 9.51
N GLU A 112 -3.28 7.99 8.54
CA GLU A 112 -3.85 6.67 8.75
C GLU A 112 -2.78 5.58 8.78
N ASN A 113 -1.81 5.63 7.88
CA ASN A 113 -0.78 4.61 7.74
C ASN A 113 0.47 4.88 8.61
N GLY A 114 0.81 6.13 8.92
CA GLY A 114 1.98 6.46 9.73
C GLY A 114 3.25 6.76 8.96
N LYS A 115 3.30 6.46 7.65
CA LYS A 115 4.45 6.80 6.81
C LYS A 115 4.68 8.29 6.67
N ALA A 116 5.92 8.67 6.39
CA ALA A 116 6.29 10.07 6.23
C ALA A 116 5.56 10.73 5.05
N ILE A 117 5.03 11.94 5.27
CA ILE A 117 4.25 12.72 4.28
C ILE A 117 5.00 12.94 2.96
N ARG A 118 6.34 12.98 3.00
CA ARG A 118 7.17 13.06 1.80
C ARG A 118 6.99 11.84 0.88
N GLU A 119 6.79 10.65 1.43
CA GLU A 119 6.62 9.42 0.67
C GLU A 119 5.25 9.39 0.02
N THR A 120 4.18 9.69 0.77
CA THR A 120 2.83 9.78 0.19
C THR A 120 2.75 10.85 -0.89
N THR A 121 3.41 12.00 -0.68
CA THR A 121 3.39 13.13 -1.62
C THR A 121 4.18 12.86 -2.90
N TYR A 122 5.41 12.33 -2.78
CA TYR A 122 6.35 12.26 -3.89
C TYR A 122 6.49 10.87 -4.52
N ALA A 123 5.97 9.82 -3.89
CA ALA A 123 5.99 8.45 -4.42
C ALA A 123 4.57 7.88 -4.60
N ASP A 124 3.82 7.70 -3.51
CA ASP A 124 2.59 6.89 -3.54
C ASP A 124 1.52 7.49 -4.44
N LEU A 125 1.15 8.76 -4.22
CA LEU A 125 0.10 9.41 -5.01
C LEU A 125 0.50 9.61 -6.48
N PRO A 126 1.75 10.02 -6.81
CA PRO A 126 2.23 10.01 -8.19
C PRO A 126 2.10 8.64 -8.87
N LEU A 127 2.44 7.55 -8.17
CA LEU A 127 2.28 6.20 -8.69
C LEU A 127 0.80 5.81 -8.85
N VAL A 128 -0.09 6.22 -7.94
CA VAL A 128 -1.54 6.04 -8.08
C VAL A 128 -2.05 6.71 -9.37
N ILE A 129 -1.68 7.97 -9.59
CA ILE A 129 -2.11 8.76 -10.75
C ILE A 129 -1.61 8.11 -12.04
N ASP A 130 -0.32 7.79 -12.09
CA ASP A 130 0.30 7.14 -13.23
C ASP A 130 -0.37 5.80 -13.54
N HIS A 131 -0.67 4.99 -12.52
CA HIS A 131 -1.24 3.66 -12.73
C HIS A 131 -2.65 3.68 -13.33
N PHE A 132 -3.49 4.64 -12.94
CA PHE A 132 -4.78 4.86 -13.61
C PHE A 132 -4.60 5.30 -15.07
N ARG A 133 -3.67 6.23 -15.34
CA ARG A 133 -3.36 6.70 -16.70
C ARG A 133 -2.79 5.58 -17.57
N TYR A 134 -1.91 4.77 -17.01
CA TYR A 134 -1.32 3.60 -17.66
C TYR A 134 -2.42 2.64 -18.12
N PHE A 135 -3.30 2.19 -17.22
CA PHE A 135 -4.38 1.27 -17.60
C PHE A 135 -5.46 1.90 -18.49
N ALA A 136 -5.63 3.23 -18.43
CA ALA A 136 -6.44 3.95 -19.39
C ALA A 136 -5.85 3.87 -20.81
N GLY A 137 -4.52 3.86 -20.94
CA GLY A 137 -3.80 3.63 -22.20
C GLY A 137 -3.82 2.18 -22.65
N VAL A 138 -3.53 1.23 -21.75
CA VAL A 138 -3.50 -0.22 -22.03
C VAL A 138 -4.80 -0.66 -22.70
N ILE A 139 -5.97 -0.34 -22.14
CA ILE A 139 -7.25 -0.80 -22.70
C ILE A 139 -7.56 -0.24 -24.09
N ARG A 140 -6.87 0.83 -24.52
CA ARG A 140 -7.03 1.41 -25.87
C ARG A 140 -6.12 0.77 -26.90
N ALA A 141 -5.03 0.15 -26.44
CA ALA A 141 -4.06 -0.54 -27.28
C ALA A 141 -4.22 -2.06 -27.25
N GLU A 142 -4.95 -2.61 -26.27
CA GLU A 142 -5.22 -4.05 -26.16
C GLU A 142 -6.01 -4.54 -27.37
N GLU A 143 -5.44 -5.49 -28.11
CA GLU A 143 -6.04 -6.09 -29.29
C GLU A 143 -6.14 -7.61 -29.16
N GLY A 144 -7.21 -8.17 -29.73
CA GLY A 144 -7.33 -9.61 -29.91
C GLY A 144 -6.45 -10.12 -31.05
N SER A 145 -6.64 -11.37 -31.45
CA SER A 145 -5.95 -11.92 -32.63
C SER A 145 -6.93 -12.52 -33.64
N ALA A 146 -6.53 -12.47 -34.91
CA ALA A 146 -7.24 -13.09 -36.01
C ALA A 146 -6.26 -13.99 -36.77
N SER A 147 -6.64 -15.23 -37.02
CA SER A 147 -5.82 -16.19 -37.76
C SER A 147 -6.66 -16.94 -38.79
N GLU A 148 -6.22 -16.92 -40.05
CA GLU A 148 -6.76 -17.78 -41.10
C GLU A 148 -6.29 -19.21 -40.85
N LEU A 149 -7.24 -20.12 -40.61
CA LEU A 149 -6.91 -21.54 -40.43
C LEU A 149 -6.92 -22.28 -41.77
N ASN A 150 -7.80 -21.86 -42.68
CA ASN A 150 -7.92 -22.32 -44.07
C ASN A 150 -8.85 -21.38 -44.85
N GLN A 151 -9.08 -21.69 -46.13
CA GLN A 151 -9.87 -20.90 -47.08
C GLN A 151 -11.26 -20.48 -46.58
N ASP A 152 -11.90 -21.29 -45.73
CA ASP A 152 -13.30 -21.06 -45.29
C ASP A 152 -13.40 -20.77 -43.78
N THR A 153 -12.29 -20.70 -43.05
CA THR A 153 -12.30 -20.61 -41.58
C THR A 153 -11.36 -19.54 -41.03
N LEU A 154 -11.94 -18.60 -40.28
CA LEU A 154 -11.24 -17.59 -39.50
C LEU A 154 -11.38 -17.88 -38.00
N SER A 155 -10.26 -17.90 -37.27
CA SER A 155 -10.24 -17.94 -35.82
C SER A 155 -10.07 -16.53 -35.28
N LEU A 156 -11.00 -16.08 -34.44
CA LEU A 156 -10.94 -14.80 -33.74
C LEU A 156 -10.81 -15.03 -32.23
N VAL A 157 -9.83 -14.38 -31.62
CA VAL A 157 -9.67 -14.33 -30.17
C VAL A 157 -10.00 -12.92 -29.71
N VAL A 158 -10.99 -12.80 -28.82
CA VAL A 158 -11.38 -11.54 -28.18
C VAL A 158 -11.31 -11.70 -26.67
N TYR A 159 -11.01 -10.61 -25.96
CA TYR A 159 -10.95 -10.60 -24.50
C TYR A 159 -12.25 -10.05 -23.92
N GLU A 160 -12.88 -10.83 -23.06
CA GLU A 160 -14.12 -10.47 -22.37
C GLU A 160 -13.87 -10.23 -20.87
N PRO A 161 -14.61 -9.31 -20.23
CA PRO A 161 -14.51 -9.11 -18.79
C PRO A 161 -14.93 -10.38 -18.05
N LEU A 162 -14.16 -10.73 -17.01
CA LEU A 162 -14.42 -11.94 -16.22
C LEU A 162 -15.78 -11.92 -15.50
N GLY A 163 -16.22 -10.74 -15.04
CA GLY A 163 -17.41 -10.62 -14.20
C GLY A 163 -17.18 -9.76 -12.97
N VAL A 164 -17.76 -10.19 -11.85
CA VAL A 164 -17.50 -9.59 -10.54
C VAL A 164 -16.22 -10.20 -9.97
N VAL A 165 -15.27 -9.35 -9.55
CA VAL A 165 -13.99 -9.77 -8.99
C VAL A 165 -13.88 -9.34 -7.52
N GLY A 166 -13.41 -10.26 -6.67
CA GLY A 166 -13.12 -10.00 -5.27
C GLY A 166 -11.68 -9.54 -5.08
N GLN A 167 -11.48 -8.42 -4.43
CA GLN A 167 -10.15 -7.84 -4.19
C GLN A 167 -9.92 -7.60 -2.70
N ILE A 168 -8.80 -8.10 -2.18
CA ILE A 168 -8.40 -7.89 -0.78
C ILE A 168 -6.98 -7.30 -0.81
N ILE A 169 -6.79 -6.16 -0.15
CA ILE A 169 -5.55 -5.38 -0.18
C ILE A 169 -4.95 -5.22 1.23
N PRO A 170 -3.62 -5.01 1.34
CA PRO A 170 -2.94 -4.80 2.62
C PRO A 170 -3.07 -3.33 3.06
N TRP A 171 -2.39 -3.01 4.15
CA TRP A 171 -2.43 -1.70 4.81
C TRP A 171 -1.23 -0.79 4.51
N ASN A 172 -0.16 -1.30 3.92
CA ASN A 172 1.12 -0.58 3.85
C ASN A 172 1.17 0.52 2.76
N PHE A 173 0.40 0.38 1.68
CA PHE A 173 0.18 1.45 0.69
C PHE A 173 -1.30 1.48 0.30
N PRO A 174 -2.20 2.00 1.14
CA PRO A 174 -3.64 1.79 1.00
C PRO A 174 -4.19 2.21 -0.37
N LEU A 175 -3.94 3.46 -0.80
CA LEU A 175 -4.47 3.95 -2.08
C LEU A 175 -3.73 3.35 -3.28
N LEU A 176 -2.42 3.13 -3.17
CA LEU A 176 -1.64 2.50 -4.24
C LEU A 176 -2.05 1.04 -4.45
N MET A 177 -2.22 0.26 -3.40
CA MET A 177 -2.65 -1.15 -3.47
C MET A 177 -4.10 -1.27 -3.95
N ALA A 178 -4.97 -0.36 -3.53
CA ALA A 178 -6.31 -0.26 -4.11
C ALA A 178 -6.22 -0.03 -5.62
N THR A 179 -5.45 0.97 -6.04
CA THR A 179 -5.30 1.36 -7.45
C THR A 179 -4.69 0.26 -8.31
N TRP A 180 -3.67 -0.45 -7.81
CA TRP A 180 -3.04 -1.59 -8.47
C TRP A 180 -4.00 -2.71 -8.83
N LYS A 181 -5.08 -2.87 -8.05
CA LYS A 181 -6.11 -3.87 -8.33
C LYS A 181 -7.31 -3.28 -9.08
N LEU A 182 -7.70 -2.04 -8.77
CA LEU A 182 -8.86 -1.38 -9.37
C LEU A 182 -8.64 -1.02 -10.83
N ALA A 183 -7.53 -0.34 -11.15
CA ALA A 183 -7.28 0.16 -12.49
C ALA A 183 -7.34 -0.95 -13.57
N PRO A 184 -6.64 -2.09 -13.45
CA PRO A 184 -6.77 -3.18 -14.42
C PRO A 184 -8.17 -3.80 -14.47
N ALA A 185 -8.84 -3.99 -13.33
CA ALA A 185 -10.17 -4.60 -13.29
C ALA A 185 -11.23 -3.72 -13.96
N LEU A 186 -11.20 -2.42 -13.66
CA LEU A 186 -12.08 -1.42 -14.27
C LEU A 186 -11.75 -1.25 -15.76
N ALA A 187 -10.47 -1.27 -16.14
CA ALA A 187 -10.06 -1.26 -17.55
C ALA A 187 -10.61 -2.47 -18.32
N ALA A 188 -10.53 -3.67 -17.74
CA ALA A 188 -11.07 -4.89 -18.36
C ALA A 188 -12.60 -4.89 -18.49
N GLY A 189 -13.32 -4.06 -17.72
CA GLY A 189 -14.79 -4.04 -17.69
C GLY A 189 -15.41 -4.96 -16.63
N CYS A 190 -14.61 -5.36 -15.63
CA CYS A 190 -15.12 -6.08 -14.46
C CYS A 190 -15.84 -5.13 -13.50
N CYS A 191 -16.72 -5.68 -12.67
CA CYS A 191 -17.20 -5.02 -11.45
C CYS A 191 -16.37 -5.53 -10.26
N VAL A 192 -16.14 -4.68 -9.25
CA VAL A 192 -15.27 -4.98 -8.13
C VAL A 192 -16.03 -4.96 -6.81
N VAL A 193 -15.76 -5.95 -5.96
CA VAL A 193 -15.98 -5.87 -4.51
C VAL A 193 -14.62 -5.91 -3.83
N MET A 194 -14.25 -4.81 -3.19
CA MET A 194 -12.96 -4.62 -2.53
C MET A 194 -13.13 -4.63 -1.01
N LYS A 195 -12.23 -5.35 -0.33
CA LYS A 195 -12.04 -5.30 1.12
C LYS A 195 -10.66 -4.70 1.44
N PRO A 196 -10.60 -3.46 1.95
CA PRO A 196 -9.38 -2.87 2.50
C PRO A 196 -8.90 -3.57 3.77
N ALA A 197 -7.61 -3.50 4.07
CA ALA A 197 -7.10 -3.89 5.40
C ALA A 197 -7.74 -3.03 6.50
N GLU A 198 -8.00 -3.64 7.65
CA GLU A 198 -8.68 -3.01 8.79
C GLU A 198 -7.86 -1.90 9.47
N GLN A 199 -6.53 -1.88 9.28
CA GLN A 199 -5.66 -0.84 9.81
C GLN A 199 -5.83 0.48 9.07
N THR A 200 -6.04 0.44 7.74
CA THR A 200 -6.05 1.63 6.87
C THR A 200 -7.23 1.71 5.88
N PRO A 201 -8.49 1.59 6.33
CA PRO A 201 -9.67 1.64 5.45
C PRO A 201 -10.15 3.07 5.08
N ALA A 202 -9.92 4.07 5.92
CA ALA A 202 -10.51 5.40 5.82
C ALA A 202 -9.99 6.21 4.61
N SER A 203 -8.70 6.12 4.26
CA SER A 203 -8.13 6.78 3.08
C SER A 203 -8.86 6.40 1.79
N ILE A 204 -9.22 5.12 1.65
CA ILE A 204 -9.99 4.62 0.50
C ILE A 204 -11.41 5.17 0.50
N LEU A 205 -12.03 5.33 1.67
CA LEU A 205 -13.37 5.91 1.79
C LEU A 205 -13.35 7.41 1.47
N VAL A 206 -12.31 8.13 1.90
CA VAL A 206 -12.06 9.52 1.48
C VAL A 206 -11.87 9.60 -0.03
N LEU A 207 -11.12 8.68 -0.64
CA LEU A 207 -11.01 8.62 -2.10
C LEU A 207 -12.39 8.42 -2.76
N MET A 208 -13.25 7.54 -2.22
CA MET A 208 -14.59 7.32 -2.76
C MET A 208 -15.48 8.57 -2.68
N GLU A 209 -15.30 9.45 -1.69
CA GLU A 209 -15.99 10.74 -1.65
C GLU A 209 -15.63 11.63 -2.85
N LEU A 210 -14.38 11.56 -3.30
CA LEU A 210 -13.88 12.35 -4.43
C LEU A 210 -14.25 11.73 -5.77
N ILE A 211 -14.09 10.42 -5.94
CA ILE A 211 -14.19 9.79 -7.27
C ILE A 211 -15.46 8.98 -7.49
N GLY A 212 -16.25 8.70 -6.45
CA GLY A 212 -17.39 7.77 -6.54
C GLY A 212 -18.43 8.19 -7.59
N HIS A 213 -18.63 9.49 -7.77
CA HIS A 213 -19.56 10.03 -8.78
C HIS A 213 -19.11 9.81 -10.24
N LEU A 214 -17.84 9.47 -10.48
CA LEU A 214 -17.30 9.15 -11.80
C LEU A 214 -17.57 7.70 -12.20
N ILE A 215 -17.89 6.83 -11.23
CA ILE A 215 -18.00 5.39 -11.40
C ILE A 215 -19.49 5.02 -11.41
N PRO A 216 -19.98 4.25 -12.39
CA PRO A 216 -21.38 3.84 -12.39
C PRO A 216 -21.73 3.04 -11.11
N PRO A 217 -22.93 3.25 -10.53
CA PRO A 217 -23.36 2.57 -9.32
C PRO A 217 -23.17 1.05 -9.39
N GLY A 218 -22.46 0.49 -8.40
CA GLY A 218 -22.20 -0.95 -8.28
C GLY A 218 -20.98 -1.45 -9.06
N VAL A 219 -20.38 -0.66 -9.95
CA VAL A 219 -19.14 -1.07 -10.64
C VAL A 219 -17.97 -1.20 -9.66
N LEU A 220 -17.91 -0.34 -8.65
CA LEU A 220 -17.00 -0.44 -7.52
C LEU A 220 -17.80 -0.46 -6.23
N ASN A 221 -17.51 -1.44 -5.37
CA ASN A 221 -18.04 -1.55 -4.02
C ASN A 221 -16.88 -1.78 -3.05
N VAL A 222 -16.83 -1.02 -1.96
CA VAL A 222 -15.83 -1.12 -0.90
C VAL A 222 -16.53 -1.53 0.39
N VAL A 223 -16.16 -2.69 0.92
CA VAL A 223 -16.74 -3.25 2.15
C VAL A 223 -15.64 -3.43 3.19
N ASN A 224 -15.78 -2.74 4.32
CA ASN A 224 -14.78 -2.74 5.39
C ASN A 224 -15.12 -3.77 6.46
N GLY A 225 -14.11 -4.34 7.11
CA GLY A 225 -14.30 -5.31 8.18
C GLY A 225 -13.07 -6.17 8.38
N PHE A 226 -13.15 -7.15 9.28
CA PHE A 226 -12.01 -8.02 9.57
C PHE A 226 -11.88 -9.17 8.56
N GLY A 227 -10.67 -9.74 8.46
CA GLY A 227 -10.37 -10.84 7.53
C GLY A 227 -11.34 -12.02 7.64
N LEU A 228 -11.71 -12.45 8.84
CA LEU A 228 -12.64 -13.58 9.03
C LEU A 228 -14.11 -13.20 8.79
N GLU A 229 -14.49 -11.94 9.00
CA GLU A 229 -15.88 -11.46 8.98
C GLU A 229 -16.34 -10.99 7.60
N ALA A 230 -15.44 -10.36 6.84
CA ALA A 230 -15.71 -9.82 5.51
C ALA A 230 -14.80 -10.42 4.43
N GLY A 231 -13.50 -10.62 4.74
CA GLY A 231 -12.52 -11.15 3.78
C GLY A 231 -12.79 -12.58 3.36
N LYS A 232 -13.00 -13.50 4.33
CA LYS A 232 -13.33 -14.91 4.06
C LYS A 232 -14.64 -15.04 3.29
N PRO A 233 -15.77 -14.43 3.70
CA PRO A 233 -17.01 -14.51 2.92
C PRO A 233 -16.88 -14.01 1.48
N LEU A 234 -16.07 -12.98 1.23
CA LEU A 234 -15.78 -12.52 -0.12
C LEU A 234 -14.99 -13.56 -0.92
N ALA A 235 -13.88 -14.05 -0.36
CA ALA A 235 -12.96 -14.97 -1.03
C ALA A 235 -13.57 -16.36 -1.29
N SER A 236 -14.48 -16.82 -0.43
CA SER A 236 -15.17 -18.10 -0.60
C SER A 236 -16.48 -17.99 -1.41
N SER A 237 -16.86 -16.78 -1.83
CA SER A 237 -18.14 -16.58 -2.51
C SER A 237 -18.14 -17.23 -3.90
N PRO A 238 -19.13 -18.10 -4.23
CA PRO A 238 -19.27 -18.63 -5.59
C PRO A 238 -19.73 -17.56 -6.59
N ARG A 239 -19.97 -16.33 -6.13
CA ARG A 239 -20.48 -15.22 -6.93
C ARG A 239 -19.36 -14.33 -7.50
N ILE A 240 -18.10 -14.56 -7.15
CA ILE A 240 -16.96 -13.89 -7.78
C ILE A 240 -16.34 -14.80 -8.84
N GLN A 241 -15.81 -14.19 -9.91
CA GLN A 241 -15.19 -14.88 -11.05
C GLN A 241 -13.66 -14.84 -10.99
N LYS A 242 -13.11 -14.09 -10.02
CA LYS A 242 -11.67 -13.97 -9.76
C LYS A 242 -11.44 -13.45 -8.36
N ALA A 243 -10.42 -13.98 -7.69
CA ALA A 243 -9.87 -13.41 -6.48
C ALA A 243 -8.53 -12.72 -6.76
N SER A 244 -8.27 -11.60 -6.09
CA SER A 244 -6.96 -10.94 -6.06
C SER A 244 -6.64 -10.56 -4.63
N PHE A 245 -5.50 -11.05 -4.14
CA PHE A 245 -5.08 -10.85 -2.76
C PHE A 245 -3.65 -10.31 -2.74
N THR A 246 -3.43 -9.34 -1.85
CA THR A 246 -2.09 -8.91 -1.46
C THR A 246 -2.00 -8.92 0.06
N GLY A 247 -0.96 -9.53 0.62
CA GLY A 247 -0.76 -9.65 2.07
C GLY A 247 0.11 -10.84 2.46
N GLU A 248 0.00 -11.30 3.71
CA GLU A 248 0.88 -12.35 4.22
C GLU A 248 0.70 -13.72 3.53
N THR A 249 1.78 -14.49 3.45
CA THR A 249 1.81 -15.83 2.82
C THR A 249 0.84 -16.82 3.47
N THR A 250 0.70 -16.77 4.79
CA THR A 250 -0.23 -17.63 5.57
C THR A 250 -1.68 -17.37 5.17
N THR A 251 -2.07 -16.11 5.08
CA THR A 251 -3.40 -15.70 4.61
C THR A 251 -3.60 -16.02 3.14
N GLY A 252 -2.59 -15.80 2.29
CA GLY A 252 -2.64 -16.17 0.87
C GLY A 252 -2.96 -17.65 0.64
N ARG A 253 -2.40 -18.54 1.45
CA ARG A 253 -2.73 -19.98 1.40
C ARG A 253 -4.21 -20.25 1.72
N LEU A 254 -4.79 -19.55 2.70
CA LEU A 254 -6.23 -19.67 3.01
C LEU A 254 -7.10 -19.18 1.86
N ILE A 255 -6.75 -18.04 1.25
CA ILE A 255 -7.49 -17.51 0.09
C ILE A 255 -7.42 -18.48 -1.10
N LEU A 256 -6.26 -19.09 -1.37
CA LEU A 256 -6.14 -20.13 -2.41
C LEU A 256 -7.05 -21.33 -2.13
N GLN A 257 -7.12 -21.78 -0.87
CA GLN A 257 -8.02 -22.87 -0.47
C GLN A 257 -9.49 -22.50 -0.73
N TYR A 258 -9.93 -21.31 -0.33
CA TYR A 258 -11.29 -20.85 -0.57
C TYR A 258 -11.62 -20.73 -2.07
N ALA A 259 -10.71 -20.18 -2.86
CA ALA A 259 -10.90 -20.04 -4.31
C ALA A 259 -10.94 -21.39 -5.04
N SER A 260 -10.25 -22.41 -4.51
CA SER A 260 -10.23 -23.76 -5.11
C SER A 260 -11.59 -24.44 -5.11
N GLU A 261 -12.46 -24.13 -4.14
CA GLU A 261 -13.84 -24.65 -4.09
C GLU A 261 -14.67 -24.16 -5.28
N ASN A 262 -14.39 -22.96 -5.78
CA ASN A 262 -15.10 -22.33 -6.89
C ASN A 262 -14.37 -22.46 -8.25
N ILE A 263 -13.13 -22.98 -8.25
CA ILE A 263 -12.27 -23.12 -9.44
C ILE A 263 -12.14 -21.78 -10.20
N ILE A 264 -11.86 -20.71 -9.46
CA ILE A 264 -11.67 -19.37 -10.03
C ILE A 264 -10.18 -19.00 -10.10
N PRO A 265 -9.76 -18.19 -11.08
CA PRO A 265 -8.39 -17.68 -11.15
C PRO A 265 -8.08 -16.80 -9.93
N VAL A 266 -6.84 -16.88 -9.46
CA VAL A 266 -6.34 -16.09 -8.33
C VAL A 266 -5.04 -15.39 -8.69
N THR A 267 -4.91 -14.14 -8.28
CA THR A 267 -3.61 -13.41 -8.28
C THR A 267 -3.18 -13.18 -6.84
N MET A 268 -1.93 -13.51 -6.54
CA MET A 268 -1.34 -13.46 -5.20
C MET A 268 -0.07 -12.62 -5.25
N GLU A 269 -0.04 -11.53 -4.48
CA GLU A 269 1.17 -10.79 -4.17
C GLU A 269 1.45 -10.97 -2.68
N LEU A 270 2.50 -11.71 -2.33
CA LEU A 270 2.77 -12.12 -0.95
C LEU A 270 4.03 -11.47 -0.41
N GLY A 271 4.34 -11.79 0.84
CA GLY A 271 5.55 -11.32 1.52
C GLY A 271 6.85 -11.80 0.88
N GLY A 272 7.96 -11.16 1.27
CA GLY A 272 9.28 -11.40 0.73
C GLY A 272 10.41 -11.26 1.74
N LYS A 273 11.59 -11.76 1.36
CA LYS A 273 12.86 -11.54 2.07
C LYS A 273 13.97 -11.21 1.08
N SER A 274 13.75 -10.14 0.31
CA SER A 274 14.56 -9.77 -0.85
C SER A 274 16.02 -9.50 -0.46
N PRO A 275 17.00 -10.20 -1.09
CA PRO A 275 18.40 -9.91 -0.88
C PRO A 275 18.89 -8.82 -1.85
N ASN A 276 19.58 -7.81 -1.33
CA ASN A 276 20.52 -7.01 -2.11
C ASN A 276 21.92 -7.63 -2.03
N VAL A 277 22.60 -7.73 -3.17
CA VAL A 277 23.90 -8.40 -3.29
C VAL A 277 24.95 -7.41 -3.80
N PHE A 278 25.99 -7.18 -3.00
CA PHE A 278 27.04 -6.20 -3.26
C PHE A 278 28.36 -6.93 -3.52
N PHE A 279 28.79 -6.95 -4.78
CA PHE A 279 30.08 -7.49 -5.19
C PHE A 279 31.21 -6.48 -4.97
N LYS A 280 32.45 -6.97 -4.96
CA LYS A 280 33.66 -6.15 -4.80
C LYS A 280 33.68 -4.92 -5.72
N SER A 281 33.16 -5.04 -6.94
CA SER A 281 33.13 -3.96 -7.93
C SER A 281 32.38 -2.71 -7.50
N VAL A 282 31.51 -2.80 -6.48
CA VAL A 282 30.82 -1.64 -5.89
C VAL A 282 31.80 -0.65 -5.26
N MET A 283 32.94 -1.14 -4.77
CA MET A 283 33.97 -0.32 -4.11
C MET A 283 35.22 -0.12 -4.98
N ASP A 284 35.15 -0.36 -6.30
CA ASP A 284 36.31 -0.16 -7.18
C ASP A 284 36.69 1.34 -7.31
N ALA A 285 35.73 2.24 -7.10
CA ALA A 285 35.93 3.69 -7.07
C ALA A 285 34.99 4.35 -6.05
N ASP A 286 35.43 5.48 -5.48
CA ASP A 286 34.61 6.35 -4.63
C ASP A 286 33.89 7.38 -5.52
N ASP A 287 32.79 6.94 -6.15
CA ASP A 287 32.05 7.69 -7.17
C ASP A 287 30.52 7.61 -6.96
N ASP A 288 29.78 8.20 -7.91
CA ASP A 288 28.31 8.22 -7.89
C ASP A 288 27.69 6.81 -7.87
N PHE A 289 28.37 5.80 -8.42
CA PHE A 289 27.86 4.43 -8.40
C PHE A 289 27.92 3.84 -6.99
N LEU A 290 29.02 4.07 -6.26
CA LEU A 290 29.12 3.69 -4.84
C LEU A 290 28.04 4.39 -4.00
N ASP A 291 27.85 5.70 -4.17
CA ASP A 291 26.81 6.43 -3.43
C ASP A 291 25.41 5.85 -3.68
N LYS A 292 25.09 5.52 -4.95
CA LYS A 292 23.82 4.85 -5.30
C LYS A 292 23.70 3.44 -4.77
N ALA A 293 24.79 2.69 -4.66
CA ALA A 293 24.78 1.38 -4.04
C ALA A 293 24.49 1.48 -2.53
N ILE A 294 25.06 2.47 -1.84
CA ILE A 294 24.77 2.76 -0.43
C ILE A 294 23.32 3.22 -0.26
N GLU A 295 22.82 4.11 -1.14
CA GLU A 295 21.40 4.50 -1.13
C GLU A 295 20.50 3.26 -1.27
N GLY A 296 20.77 2.40 -2.26
CA GLY A 296 20.04 1.14 -2.46
C GLY A 296 20.10 0.19 -1.26
N ALA A 297 21.19 0.19 -0.51
CA ALA A 297 21.35 -0.58 0.72
C ALA A 297 20.48 -0.05 1.87
N VAL A 298 20.27 1.27 1.95
CA VAL A 298 19.46 1.95 2.99
C VAL A 298 17.97 2.06 2.63
N MET A 299 17.58 1.68 1.41
CA MET A 299 16.17 1.66 0.98
C MET A 299 15.25 0.78 1.84
N PHE A 300 15.77 -0.04 2.76
CA PHE A 300 14.94 -0.71 3.76
C PHE A 300 14.21 0.28 4.69
N CYS A 301 14.69 1.52 4.83
CA CYS A 301 14.02 2.56 5.61
C CYS A 301 12.81 3.19 4.89
N LEU A 302 12.67 3.01 3.57
CA LEU A 302 11.51 3.51 2.82
C LEU A 302 10.24 2.86 3.37
N ASN A 303 9.19 3.66 3.60
CA ASN A 303 7.93 3.18 4.20
C ASN A 303 8.17 2.41 5.50
N GLN A 304 9.15 2.85 6.30
CA GLN A 304 9.51 2.27 7.60
C GLN A 304 9.81 0.76 7.57
N GLY A 305 10.22 0.24 6.40
CA GLY A 305 10.47 -1.20 6.19
C GLY A 305 9.24 -2.04 5.82
N GLU A 306 8.05 -1.43 5.81
CA GLU A 306 6.77 -2.07 5.55
C GLU A 306 6.51 -2.24 4.03
N ILE A 307 7.44 -2.87 3.31
CA ILE A 307 7.36 -3.12 1.86
C ILE A 307 7.64 -4.59 1.57
N CYS A 308 6.79 -5.27 0.80
CA CYS A 308 6.98 -6.68 0.46
C CYS A 308 8.27 -6.95 -0.35
N THR A 309 8.72 -5.96 -1.11
CA THR A 309 10.00 -5.98 -1.85
C THR A 309 11.15 -5.32 -1.08
N CYS A 310 10.99 -5.01 0.20
CA CYS A 310 12.02 -4.39 1.04
C CYS A 310 13.34 -5.19 0.96
N PRO A 311 14.50 -4.52 0.74
CA PRO A 311 15.82 -5.16 0.69
C PRO A 311 16.29 -5.57 2.10
N SER A 312 15.55 -6.47 2.73
CA SER A 312 15.68 -6.88 4.13
C SER A 312 16.85 -7.84 4.40
N ARG A 313 17.66 -8.15 3.38
CA ARG A 313 18.93 -8.88 3.51
C ARG A 313 20.01 -8.22 2.67
N MET A 314 21.17 -7.99 3.28
CA MET A 314 22.34 -7.43 2.63
C MET A 314 23.44 -8.49 2.55
N LEU A 315 23.77 -8.94 1.34
CA LEU A 315 24.85 -9.88 1.08
C LEU A 315 26.04 -9.12 0.50
N VAL A 316 27.04 -8.84 1.32
CA VAL A 316 28.21 -8.04 0.94
C VAL A 316 29.41 -8.95 0.78
N HIS A 317 30.17 -8.77 -0.30
CA HIS A 317 31.40 -9.51 -0.55
C HIS A 317 32.43 -9.25 0.56
N GLU A 318 33.10 -10.30 1.03
CA GLU A 318 33.98 -10.24 2.22
C GLU A 318 35.09 -9.20 2.10
N ASP A 319 35.73 -9.08 0.93
CA ASP A 319 36.79 -8.09 0.66
C ASP A 319 36.40 -6.62 0.88
N ILE A 320 35.10 -6.30 0.84
CA ILE A 320 34.61 -4.92 0.95
C ILE A 320 33.73 -4.71 2.20
N TYR A 321 33.51 -5.75 3.00
CA TYR A 321 32.48 -5.75 4.04
C TYR A 321 32.66 -4.60 5.03
N ASP A 322 33.85 -4.48 5.63
CA ASP A 322 34.08 -3.53 6.72
C ASP A 322 33.91 -2.07 6.25
N GLU A 323 34.48 -1.70 5.09
CA GLU A 323 34.39 -0.34 4.56
C GLU A 323 32.97 -0.01 4.07
N PHE A 324 32.32 -0.94 3.34
CA PHE A 324 30.98 -0.72 2.82
C PHE A 324 29.95 -0.60 3.95
N ILE A 325 29.99 -1.50 4.94
CA ILE A 325 29.05 -1.48 6.08
C ILE A 325 29.24 -0.24 6.95
N ALA A 326 30.47 0.26 7.13
CA ALA A 326 30.69 1.51 7.86
C ALA A 326 29.93 2.68 7.21
N ARG A 327 30.00 2.83 5.88
CA ARG A 327 29.28 3.87 5.13
C ARG A 327 27.76 3.67 5.14
N VAL A 328 27.30 2.41 5.10
CA VAL A 328 25.87 2.08 5.23
C VAL A 328 25.34 2.47 6.60
N ILE A 329 26.05 2.13 7.68
CA ILE A 329 25.66 2.50 9.05
C ILE A 329 25.57 4.02 9.19
N GLU A 330 26.57 4.76 8.72
CA GLU A 330 26.55 6.23 8.71
C GLU A 330 25.29 6.78 8.01
N ARG A 331 24.92 6.21 6.85
CA ARG A 331 23.73 6.61 6.10
C ARG A 331 22.43 6.23 6.82
N VAL A 332 22.38 5.09 7.51
CA VAL A 332 21.23 4.66 8.32
C VAL A 332 21.04 5.60 9.51
N GLU A 333 22.11 5.96 10.20
CA GLU A 333 22.06 6.87 11.36
C GLU A 333 21.70 8.31 10.97
N ALA A 334 21.93 8.69 9.71
CA ALA A 334 21.47 9.96 9.16
C ALA A 334 19.96 9.99 8.82
N VAL A 335 19.24 8.86 8.88
CA VAL A 335 17.80 8.81 8.60
C VAL A 335 17.04 9.56 9.70
N LYS A 336 16.36 10.63 9.31
CA LYS A 336 15.52 11.42 10.24
C LYS A 336 14.22 10.68 10.54
N LEU A 337 14.19 9.95 11.66
CA LEU A 337 12.96 9.50 12.30
C LEU A 337 12.25 10.71 12.94
N GLY A 338 10.94 10.84 12.72
CA GLY A 338 10.24 12.06 13.11
C GLY A 338 8.73 11.99 13.01
N HIS A 339 8.07 13.12 13.31
CA HIS A 339 6.62 13.23 13.17
C HIS A 339 6.25 13.04 11.69
N PRO A 340 5.36 12.10 11.32
CA PRO A 340 5.12 11.75 9.92
C PRO A 340 4.63 12.92 9.04
N MET A 341 3.91 13.88 9.62
CA MET A 341 3.44 15.07 8.90
C MET A 341 4.50 16.17 8.68
N ASP A 342 5.71 16.04 9.24
CA ASP A 342 6.82 16.96 8.95
C ASP A 342 7.49 16.55 7.63
N MET A 343 7.54 17.46 6.66
CA MET A 343 8.08 17.19 5.33
C MET A 343 9.58 16.83 5.33
N THR A 344 10.28 17.10 6.43
CA THR A 344 11.69 16.72 6.61
C THR A 344 11.87 15.32 7.21
N THR A 345 10.82 14.72 7.77
CA THR A 345 10.86 13.35 8.30
C THR A 345 11.10 12.36 7.16
N MET A 346 12.07 11.47 7.34
CA MET A 346 12.41 10.39 6.41
C MET A 346 11.74 9.06 6.79
N MET A 347 11.49 8.84 8.08
CA MET A 347 10.87 7.61 8.58
C MET A 347 9.82 7.96 9.65
N GLY A 348 8.61 7.42 9.49
CA GLY A 348 7.46 7.66 10.37
C GLY A 348 7.19 6.54 11.38
N ALA A 349 5.92 6.36 11.74
CA ALA A 349 5.46 5.32 12.66
C ALA A 349 5.07 4.04 11.90
N GLN A 350 5.26 2.89 12.53
CA GLN A 350 4.77 1.59 12.07
C GLN A 350 3.23 1.59 12.05
N ALA A 351 2.62 0.94 11.07
CA ALA A 351 1.20 1.16 10.76
C ALA A 351 0.20 0.75 11.85
N SER A 352 0.61 -0.08 12.81
CA SER A 352 -0.26 -0.52 13.90
C SER A 352 0.52 -1.04 15.11
N ASN A 353 -0.16 -1.10 16.26
CA ASN A 353 0.39 -1.71 17.47
C ASN A 353 0.77 -3.19 17.25
N ASP A 354 -0.05 -3.95 16.50
CA ASP A 354 0.23 -5.36 16.22
C ASP A 354 1.53 -5.53 15.42
N GLN A 355 1.75 -4.66 14.43
CA GLN A 355 2.98 -4.67 13.64
C GLN A 355 4.19 -4.20 14.45
N TYR A 356 4.01 -3.17 15.28
CA TYR A 356 5.03 -2.69 16.22
C TYR A 356 5.50 -3.80 17.17
N GLU A 357 4.58 -4.48 17.85
CA GLU A 357 4.89 -5.59 18.76
C GLU A 357 5.54 -6.77 18.02
N LYS A 358 5.09 -7.07 16.79
CA LYS A 358 5.71 -8.08 15.94
C LYS A 358 7.18 -7.75 15.68
N ILE A 359 7.49 -6.52 15.26
CA ILE A 359 8.86 -6.10 14.98
C ILE A 359 9.71 -6.17 16.25
N LEU A 360 9.24 -5.65 17.38
CA LEU A 360 9.95 -5.75 18.66
C LEU A 360 10.28 -7.19 19.04
N SER A 361 9.35 -8.13 18.83
CA SER A 361 9.62 -9.54 19.06
C SER A 361 10.75 -10.10 18.19
N TYR A 362 10.87 -9.64 16.93
CA TYR A 362 11.96 -10.04 16.03
C TYR A 362 13.30 -9.42 16.42
N LEU A 363 13.31 -8.21 16.98
CA LEU A 363 14.54 -7.61 17.54
C LEU A 363 15.09 -8.48 18.68
N GLU A 364 14.20 -8.94 19.57
CA GLU A 364 14.58 -9.82 20.69
C GLU A 364 14.99 -11.22 20.21
N ILE A 365 14.31 -11.79 19.21
CA ILE A 365 14.73 -13.06 18.58
C ILE A 365 16.14 -12.92 18.00
N GLY A 366 16.44 -11.82 17.29
CA GLY A 366 17.76 -11.57 16.72
C GLY A 366 18.86 -11.57 17.77
N LYS A 367 18.67 -10.81 18.87
CA LYS A 367 19.60 -10.76 20.00
C LYS A 367 19.77 -12.13 20.66
N ALA A 368 18.67 -12.86 20.87
CA ALA A 368 18.68 -14.19 21.49
C ALA A 368 19.38 -15.26 20.64
N GLU A 369 19.34 -15.15 19.31
CA GLU A 369 20.05 -16.03 18.38
C GLU A 369 21.54 -15.66 18.20
N GLY A 370 22.00 -14.57 18.83
CA GLY A 370 23.39 -14.12 18.77
C GLY A 370 23.72 -13.26 17.55
N ALA A 371 22.73 -12.62 16.92
CA ALA A 371 23.00 -11.59 15.93
C ALA A 371 23.61 -10.35 16.61
N GLU A 372 24.61 -9.76 15.98
CA GLU A 372 25.21 -8.50 16.41
C GLU A 372 24.34 -7.33 15.93
N VAL A 373 23.94 -6.45 16.84
CA VAL A 373 23.25 -5.19 16.50
C VAL A 373 24.31 -4.18 16.07
N LEU A 374 24.31 -3.78 14.79
CA LEU A 374 25.24 -2.80 14.26
C LEU A 374 24.77 -1.36 14.48
N THR A 375 23.46 -1.11 14.39
CA THR A 375 22.82 0.16 14.75
C THR A 375 21.32 -0.08 15.01
N GLY A 376 20.68 0.82 15.76
CA GLY A 376 19.27 0.68 16.19
C GLY A 376 19.05 -0.46 17.19
N GLY A 377 18.08 -1.33 16.92
CA GLY A 377 17.81 -2.54 17.72
C GLY A 377 16.81 -2.36 18.86
N GLU A 378 16.06 -1.26 18.87
CA GLU A 378 15.11 -0.91 19.92
C GLU A 378 14.00 0.02 19.42
N ALA A 379 12.94 0.14 20.24
CA ALA A 379 11.92 1.15 20.07
C ALA A 379 12.51 2.57 20.18
N TYR A 380 11.87 3.54 19.53
CA TYR A 380 12.15 4.93 19.80
C TYR A 380 11.58 5.32 21.17
N SER A 381 12.36 6.00 21.99
CA SER A 381 11.98 6.43 23.34
C SER A 381 11.81 7.95 23.41
N GLN A 382 11.11 8.45 24.43
CA GLN A 382 10.98 9.90 24.66
C GLN A 382 12.34 10.57 24.97
N GLU A 383 13.33 9.79 25.42
CA GLU A 383 14.70 10.28 25.61
C GLU A 383 15.39 10.61 24.27
N ASP A 384 14.92 10.02 23.17
CA ASP A 384 15.40 10.30 21.81
C ASP A 384 14.75 11.56 21.21
N GLY A 385 13.59 12.01 21.73
CA GLY A 385 12.89 13.25 21.34
C GLY A 385 11.36 13.18 21.45
N GLU A 386 10.67 14.26 21.06
CA GLU A 386 9.22 14.42 21.24
C GLU A 386 8.40 13.81 20.07
N LEU A 387 8.17 12.49 20.08
CA LEU A 387 7.28 11.80 19.11
C LEU A 387 5.98 11.23 19.72
N GLY A 388 5.71 11.48 20.99
CA GLY A 388 4.48 11.02 21.65
C GLY A 388 4.36 9.49 21.75
N GLU A 389 3.16 8.98 22.01
CA GLU A 389 2.89 7.54 22.26
C GLU A 389 2.66 6.72 20.97
N GLY A 390 3.15 7.19 19.82
CA GLY A 390 3.03 6.47 18.55
C GLY A 390 3.98 5.28 18.41
N TYR A 391 3.87 4.57 17.30
CA TYR A 391 4.54 3.28 17.08
C TYR A 391 5.89 3.43 16.36
N TYR A 392 6.88 4.02 16.99
CA TYR A 392 8.17 4.34 16.36
C TYR A 392 9.27 3.34 16.74
N ILE A 393 10.01 2.83 15.75
CA ILE A 393 11.12 1.89 15.93
C ILE A 393 12.36 2.48 15.27
N LYS A 394 13.55 2.35 15.89
CA LYS A 394 14.80 2.83 15.30
C LYS A 394 15.17 1.97 14.08
N PRO A 395 15.65 2.56 12.96
CA PRO A 395 16.10 1.78 11.82
C PRO A 395 17.26 0.87 12.28
N THR A 396 17.14 -0.43 12.01
CA THR A 396 17.95 -1.44 12.65
C THR A 396 18.74 -2.26 11.64
N VAL A 397 20.04 -2.43 11.89
CA VAL A 397 20.90 -3.31 11.10
C VAL A 397 21.48 -4.40 11.99
N PHE A 398 21.23 -5.66 11.64
CA PHE A 398 21.84 -6.83 12.28
C PHE A 398 22.92 -7.45 11.40
N ARG A 399 23.98 -7.96 12.03
CA ARG A 399 24.96 -8.86 11.44
C ARG A 399 24.80 -10.27 12.01
N GLY A 400 24.81 -11.27 11.14
CA GLY A 400 24.80 -12.67 11.56
C GLY A 400 24.87 -13.62 10.37
N HIS A 401 24.49 -14.88 10.59
CA HIS A 401 24.48 -15.88 9.53
C HIS A 401 23.08 -16.10 8.96
N ASN A 402 22.96 -16.37 7.66
CA ASN A 402 21.66 -16.45 6.96
C ASN A 402 20.67 -17.48 7.55
N LYS A 403 21.10 -18.45 8.37
CA LYS A 403 20.22 -19.43 9.03
C LYS A 403 19.41 -18.87 10.23
N MET A 404 19.73 -17.68 10.74
CA MET A 404 18.96 -17.06 11.84
C MET A 404 17.53 -16.74 11.37
N ARG A 405 16.56 -16.80 12.27
CA ARG A 405 15.15 -16.55 11.96
C ARG A 405 14.92 -15.17 11.37
N ILE A 406 15.61 -14.14 11.89
CA ILE A 406 15.53 -12.75 11.39
C ILE A 406 15.96 -12.61 9.92
N PHE A 407 16.71 -13.56 9.37
CA PHE A 407 17.11 -13.61 7.95
C PHE A 407 16.28 -14.62 7.13
N GLN A 408 15.41 -15.42 7.75
CA GLN A 408 14.54 -16.38 7.05
C GLN A 408 13.08 -15.92 7.00
N GLU A 409 12.63 -15.22 8.03
CA GLU A 409 11.26 -14.76 8.20
C GLU A 409 11.12 -13.28 7.82
N GLU A 410 9.99 -12.94 7.20
CA GLU A 410 9.62 -11.56 6.90
C GLU A 410 9.23 -10.84 8.20
N ILE A 411 9.95 -9.76 8.49
CA ILE A 411 9.72 -8.90 9.67
C ILE A 411 8.71 -7.81 9.32
N PHE A 412 8.90 -7.20 8.14
CA PHE A 412 8.08 -6.13 7.57
C PHE A 412 8.20 -4.82 8.36
N GLY A 413 9.44 -4.43 8.67
CA GLY A 413 9.82 -3.25 9.44
C GLY A 413 11.33 -3.21 9.68
#